data_AF-A0A538U9G6-F1
#
_entry.id   AF-A0A538U9G6-F1
#
_cell.length_a   1.000
_cell.length_b   1.000
_cell.length_c   1.000
_cell.angle_alpha   90.00
_cell.angle_beta   90.00
_cell.angle_gamma   90.00
#
_symmetry.space_group_name_H-M   'P 1'
#
loop_
_entity.id
_entity.type
_entity.pdbx_description
1 polymer ?
#
loop_
_entity_poly.entity_id
_entity_poly.type
_entity_poly.pdbx_seq_one_letter_code
_entity_poly.pdbx_strand_id
1 'polypeptide(L)'
;MPWRVSSCCSTTRIATPTAAPTDTTGAWARSRTTTCIYDYEGGNSLAYPHAGYLWDLCARHGITYRSYGEFVFNGPNSDDTVRAGIEGLIGHVAPHYLGYDTHYSDIDRYRAWLEEFDRYDRDGALPQLSIIRLPNDHTEGTCTDRPTPRAHMAENDLALGLMLERISHSRYWKDALILVIEDDAANGQDHVDGHRTVALAAGPYVKRGQVDSGLYTSCSVLRCIEDIFGLPSMTQFDARANGLEGIFRSKPDLRPYTHRPARIDLEEKNLAGAFGQAESDAMNFAIADVVPYDRLNVILWHSARGTEASPPPVVRSGFALRLGSPAPDDDDH
;
A
#
# COMPACT_ATOMS: atom_id res chain seq x y z
N MET A 1 20.34 0.09 9.94
CA MET A 1 20.32 0.46 8.52
C MET A 1 19.50 1.73 8.39
N PRO A 2 19.97 2.77 7.68
CA PRO A 2 19.13 3.91 7.34
C PRO A 2 18.12 3.49 6.26
N TRP A 3 16.87 3.87 6.44
CA TRP A 3 15.80 3.62 5.47
C TRP A 3 16.13 4.29 4.13
N ARG A 4 15.84 3.60 3.02
CA ARG A 4 15.99 4.12 1.66
C ARG A 4 14.59 4.28 1.08
N VAL A 5 14.10 5.52 1.07
CA VAL A 5 12.91 5.91 0.32
C VAL A 5 13.22 5.81 -1.19
N SER A 6 12.19 5.53 -1.98
CA SER A 6 12.22 5.18 -3.39
C SER A 6 11.05 5.96 -4.05
N SER A 7 11.27 6.79 -5.10
CA SER A 7 10.30 7.67 -5.83
C SER A 7 10.15 7.84 -7.46
N CYS A 8 9.69 6.89 -8.31
CA CYS A 8 9.38 6.87 -9.79
C CYS A 8 8.50 5.65 -10.39
N CYS A 9 7.51 5.86 -11.30
CA CYS A 9 6.92 4.87 -12.26
C CYS A 9 6.64 5.57 -13.64
N SER A 10 6.23 4.84 -14.68
CA SER A 10 6.05 5.34 -16.06
C SER A 10 4.63 5.13 -16.62
N THR A 11 3.90 6.20 -16.92
CA THR A 11 2.62 6.10 -17.64
C THR A 11 2.86 5.81 -19.14
N THR A 12 2.69 4.56 -19.58
CA THR A 12 2.63 4.24 -21.01
C THR A 12 1.20 4.44 -21.54
N ARG A 13 0.90 5.63 -22.08
CA ARG A 13 -0.30 5.80 -22.91
C ARG A 13 -0.06 5.13 -24.27
N ILE A 14 -0.72 4.00 -24.51
CA ILE A 14 -0.83 3.44 -25.87
C ILE A 14 -1.80 4.33 -26.65
N ALA A 15 -1.27 5.22 -27.48
CA ALA A 15 -2.07 6.02 -28.40
C ALA A 15 -2.53 5.15 -29.58
N THR A 16 -3.82 4.82 -29.63
CA THR A 16 -4.45 4.30 -30.85
C THR A 16 -4.61 5.43 -31.87
N PRO A 17 -4.18 5.27 -33.13
CA PRO A 17 -4.33 6.30 -34.14
C PRO A 17 -5.75 6.28 -34.72
N THR A 18 -6.62 7.14 -34.21
CA THR A 18 -7.89 7.49 -34.86
C THR A 18 -7.86 8.94 -35.36
N ALA A 19 -8.44 9.16 -36.53
CA ALA A 19 -8.23 10.34 -37.36
C ALA A 19 -8.62 11.67 -36.67
N ALA A 20 -7.84 12.71 -36.94
CA ALA A 20 -8.10 14.06 -36.47
C ALA A 20 -9.26 14.72 -37.24
N PRO A 21 -10.21 15.37 -36.54
CA PRO A 21 -10.99 16.48 -37.06
C PRO A 21 -10.22 17.79 -36.87
N THR A 22 -10.38 18.70 -37.83
CA THR A 22 -9.72 20.01 -37.87
C THR A 22 -10.30 21.02 -36.89
N ASP A 23 -9.39 21.78 -36.26
CA ASP A 23 -9.50 23.19 -35.83
C ASP A 23 -10.91 23.80 -35.62
N THR A 24 -11.20 24.21 -34.38
CA THR A 24 -11.78 25.54 -34.14
C THR A 24 -11.49 26.02 -32.72
N THR A 25 -11.09 27.29 -32.63
CA THR A 25 -10.70 27.98 -31.41
C THR A 25 -11.86 28.20 -30.41
N GLY A 26 -11.54 28.09 -29.12
CA GLY A 26 -12.21 28.85 -28.06
C GLY A 26 -13.20 28.09 -27.14
N ALA A 27 -12.70 27.66 -25.97
CA ALA A 27 -13.44 27.74 -24.69
C ALA A 27 -12.55 27.31 -23.50
N TRP A 28 -11.87 28.25 -22.83
CA TRP A 28 -11.36 28.00 -21.46
C TRP A 28 -12.53 28.07 -20.45
N ALA A 29 -13.40 27.08 -20.51
CA ALA A 29 -14.49 26.91 -19.54
C ALA A 29 -13.92 26.32 -18.24
N ARG A 30 -13.78 27.16 -17.22
CA ARG A 30 -13.45 26.74 -15.84
C ARG A 30 -14.62 25.95 -15.25
N SER A 31 -14.63 24.63 -15.44
CA SER A 31 -15.51 23.74 -14.66
C SER A 31 -14.98 23.64 -13.23
N ARG A 32 -15.64 24.35 -12.31
CA ARG A 32 -15.45 24.19 -10.85
C ARG A 32 -16.49 23.23 -10.27
N THR A 33 -16.59 22.02 -10.83
CA THR A 33 -17.16 20.83 -10.20
C THR A 33 -16.88 19.64 -11.10
N THR A 34 -15.74 19.00 -10.91
CA THR A 34 -15.59 17.57 -11.20
C THR A 34 -15.45 16.91 -9.85
N THR A 35 -16.49 16.22 -9.39
CA THR A 35 -16.33 15.25 -8.30
C THR A 35 -15.38 14.20 -8.84
N CYS A 36 -14.11 14.25 -8.43
CA CYS A 36 -13.14 13.24 -8.81
C CYS A 36 -13.58 11.95 -8.11
N ILE A 37 -14.19 11.06 -8.88
CA ILE A 37 -14.49 9.71 -8.43
C ILE A 37 -13.14 9.04 -8.27
N TYR A 38 -12.80 8.62 -7.06
CA TYR A 38 -11.65 7.76 -6.84
C TYR A 38 -12.00 6.40 -7.46
N ASP A 39 -11.30 6.02 -8.53
CA ASP A 39 -11.68 4.84 -9.34
C ASP A 39 -11.44 3.51 -8.60
N TYR A 40 -10.60 3.53 -7.56
CA TYR A 40 -10.24 2.39 -6.73
C TYR A 40 -11.18 2.25 -5.52
N GLU A 41 -10.95 1.22 -4.68
CA GLU A 41 -11.60 1.04 -3.37
C GLU A 41 -13.15 1.02 -3.36
N GLY A 42 -13.77 0.66 -4.48
CA GLY A 42 -15.22 0.64 -4.64
C GLY A 42 -15.85 1.95 -5.10
N GLY A 43 -15.06 3.01 -5.34
CA GLY A 43 -15.59 4.30 -5.79
C GLY A 43 -16.16 4.30 -7.21
N ASN A 44 -15.67 3.44 -8.10
CA ASN A 44 -16.18 3.28 -9.46
C ASN A 44 -16.53 1.82 -9.80
N SER A 45 -17.83 1.54 -10.01
CA SER A 45 -18.33 0.20 -10.37
C SER A 45 -17.88 -0.29 -11.76
N LEU A 46 -17.42 0.60 -12.64
CA LEU A 46 -16.84 0.21 -13.93
C LEU A 46 -15.44 -0.40 -13.80
N ALA A 47 -14.76 -0.19 -12.67
CA ALA A 47 -13.45 -0.77 -12.38
C ALA A 47 -13.53 -2.16 -11.71
N TYR A 48 -14.73 -2.67 -11.43
CA TYR A 48 -14.88 -3.91 -10.66
C TYR A 48 -14.46 -5.14 -11.48
N PRO A 49 -13.63 -6.05 -10.93
CA PRO A 49 -13.22 -7.26 -11.62
C PRO A 49 -14.39 -8.23 -11.78
N HIS A 50 -14.52 -8.85 -12.95
CA HIS A 50 -15.62 -9.80 -13.26
C HIS A 50 -15.66 -11.02 -12.31
N ALA A 51 -14.54 -11.43 -11.73
CA ALA A 51 -14.47 -12.55 -10.77
C ALA A 51 -14.82 -12.15 -9.32
N GLY A 52 -15.09 -10.86 -9.08
CA GLY A 52 -15.08 -10.26 -7.76
C GLY A 52 -13.67 -10.11 -7.20
N TYR A 53 -13.59 -9.69 -5.94
CA TYR A 53 -12.37 -9.44 -5.19
C TYR A 53 -12.04 -10.61 -4.24
N LEU A 54 -10.93 -10.51 -3.50
CA LEU A 54 -10.44 -11.56 -2.61
C LEU A 54 -11.46 -11.94 -1.52
N TRP A 55 -12.13 -10.96 -0.90
CA TRP A 55 -13.19 -11.24 0.08
C TRP A 55 -14.40 -11.96 -0.54
N ASP A 56 -14.75 -11.68 -1.79
CA ASP A 56 -15.82 -12.40 -2.50
C ASP A 56 -15.42 -13.87 -2.74
N LEU A 57 -14.14 -14.13 -3.02
CA LEU A 57 -13.59 -15.49 -3.12
C LEU A 57 -13.59 -16.18 -1.75
N CYS A 58 -13.15 -15.50 -0.67
CA CYS A 58 -13.22 -16.01 0.70
C CYS A 58 -14.66 -16.38 1.09
N ALA A 59 -15.63 -15.50 0.81
CA ALA A 59 -17.05 -15.74 1.07
C ALA A 59 -17.56 -17.02 0.37
N ARG A 60 -17.24 -17.19 -0.92
CA ARG A 60 -17.62 -18.39 -1.71
C ARG A 60 -17.04 -19.69 -1.15
N HIS A 61 -15.90 -19.62 -0.46
CA HIS A 61 -15.21 -20.78 0.12
C HIS A 61 -15.39 -20.92 1.65
N GLY A 62 -16.27 -20.10 2.26
CA GLY A 62 -16.54 -20.16 3.70
C GLY A 62 -15.40 -19.67 4.60
N ILE A 63 -14.42 -18.96 4.04
CA ILE A 63 -13.33 -18.33 4.80
C ILE A 63 -13.86 -17.02 5.40
N THR A 64 -13.74 -16.86 6.71
CA THR A 64 -14.14 -15.63 7.40
C THR A 64 -13.13 -14.51 7.17
N TYR A 65 -13.60 -13.29 6.89
CA TYR A 65 -12.74 -12.13 6.59
C TYR A 65 -13.21 -10.84 7.28
N ARG A 66 -12.26 -9.93 7.50
CA ARG A 66 -12.44 -8.57 8.04
C ARG A 66 -11.62 -7.56 7.25
N SER A 67 -12.18 -6.38 7.00
CA SER A 67 -11.42 -5.20 6.55
C SER A 67 -11.28 -4.19 7.70
N TYR A 68 -10.06 -3.68 7.89
CA TYR A 68 -9.73 -2.55 8.74
C TYR A 68 -9.13 -1.46 7.85
N GLY A 69 -9.98 -0.51 7.41
CA GLY A 69 -9.56 0.67 6.66
C GLY A 69 -9.39 0.50 5.14
N GLU A 70 -9.66 -0.69 4.59
CA GLU A 70 -9.52 -1.00 3.16
C GLU A 70 -10.90 -1.08 2.48
N PHE A 71 -11.10 -0.37 1.36
CA PHE A 71 -12.41 -0.28 0.67
C PHE A 71 -13.52 0.26 1.60
N VAL A 72 -13.20 1.33 2.33
CA VAL A 72 -14.14 2.03 3.23
C VAL A 72 -14.19 3.53 2.96
N PHE A 73 -15.36 4.12 3.22
CA PHE A 73 -15.55 5.56 3.21
C PHE A 73 -15.73 6.06 4.64
N ASN A 74 -14.87 6.98 5.07
CA ASN A 74 -14.92 7.61 6.39
C ASN A 74 -16.18 8.48 6.53
N GLY A 75 -16.65 8.64 7.77
CA GLY A 75 -17.65 9.66 8.11
C GLY A 75 -17.06 11.07 8.15
N PRO A 76 -17.89 12.11 8.34
CA PRO A 76 -17.42 13.50 8.44
C PRO A 76 -16.60 13.79 9.71
N ASN A 77 -16.70 12.95 10.76
CA ASN A 77 -15.90 13.04 11.98
C ASN A 77 -15.17 11.71 12.26
N SER A 78 -14.10 11.74 13.05
CA SER A 78 -13.34 10.54 13.47
C SER A 78 -14.14 9.51 14.25
N ASP A 79 -15.20 9.96 14.94
CA ASP A 79 -16.01 9.12 15.82
C ASP A 79 -17.17 8.44 15.07
N ASP A 80 -17.42 8.85 13.82
CA ASP A 80 -18.45 8.28 12.96
C ASP A 80 -18.05 6.89 12.44
N THR A 81 -19.03 6.01 12.21
CA THR A 81 -18.74 4.68 11.66
C THR A 81 -18.42 4.74 10.17
N VAL A 82 -17.38 4.03 9.72
CA VAL A 82 -17.06 3.90 8.30
C VAL A 82 -18.13 3.12 7.54
N ARG A 83 -18.32 3.46 6.25
CA ARG A 83 -19.22 2.75 5.33
C ARG A 83 -18.41 1.86 4.39
N ALA A 84 -18.81 0.60 4.25
CA ALA A 84 -18.25 -0.30 3.24
C ALA A 84 -18.41 0.28 1.82
N GLY A 85 -17.33 0.19 1.02
CA GLY A 85 -17.31 0.73 -0.33
C GLY A 85 -18.04 -0.12 -1.37
N ILE A 86 -18.24 -1.41 -1.06
CA ILE A 86 -18.81 -2.43 -1.94
C ILE A 86 -19.70 -3.41 -1.16
N GLU A 87 -20.57 -4.11 -1.87
CA GLU A 87 -21.53 -5.05 -1.28
C GLU A 87 -20.87 -6.18 -0.48
N GLY A 88 -19.81 -6.79 -1.03
CA GLY A 88 -19.06 -7.89 -0.38
C GLY A 88 -18.34 -7.50 0.93
N LEU A 89 -18.33 -6.22 1.32
CA LEU A 89 -17.76 -5.77 2.59
C LEU A 89 -18.81 -5.28 3.61
N ILE A 90 -20.11 -5.30 3.27
CA ILE A 90 -21.19 -4.94 4.20
C ILE A 90 -21.21 -5.93 5.38
N GLY A 91 -21.07 -5.42 6.60
CA GLY A 91 -20.93 -6.23 7.82
C GLY A 91 -19.53 -6.80 8.06
N HIS A 92 -18.60 -6.67 7.10
CA HIS A 92 -17.23 -7.18 7.19
C HIS A 92 -16.17 -6.09 7.47
N VAL A 93 -16.53 -4.81 7.42
CA VAL A 93 -15.67 -3.67 7.82
C VAL A 93 -15.70 -3.38 9.33
N ALA A 94 -14.55 -3.08 9.93
CA ALA A 94 -14.43 -2.64 11.31
C ALA A 94 -15.01 -1.21 11.46
N PRO A 95 -16.12 -1.00 12.18
CA PRO A 95 -16.91 0.23 12.05
C PRO A 95 -16.18 1.49 12.53
N HIS A 96 -15.31 1.38 13.53
CA HIS A 96 -14.55 2.50 14.09
C HIS A 96 -13.08 2.52 13.62
N TYR A 97 -12.73 1.77 12.57
CA TYR A 97 -11.39 1.80 11.98
C TYR A 97 -11.41 2.63 10.70
N LEU A 98 -10.85 3.84 10.76
CA LEU A 98 -10.80 4.76 9.62
C LEU A 98 -9.90 4.22 8.50
N GLY A 99 -10.35 4.43 7.25
CA GLY A 99 -9.53 4.22 6.06
C GLY A 99 -8.52 5.33 5.85
N TYR A 100 -8.23 5.64 4.58
CA TYR A 100 -7.30 6.70 4.20
C TYR A 100 -7.65 8.05 4.84
N ASP A 101 -6.75 8.54 5.69
CA ASP A 101 -6.73 9.90 6.25
C ASP A 101 -5.37 10.11 6.93
N THR A 102 -4.48 10.91 6.33
CA THR A 102 -3.13 11.17 6.86
C THR A 102 -3.13 12.07 8.12
N HIS A 103 -4.27 12.70 8.44
CA HIS A 103 -4.43 13.51 9.64
C HIS A 103 -4.83 12.67 10.87
N TYR A 104 -5.29 11.44 10.66
CA TYR A 104 -5.64 10.50 11.72
C TYR A 104 -4.44 9.60 12.03
N SER A 105 -4.11 9.45 13.32
CA SER A 105 -2.91 8.71 13.76
C SER A 105 -3.02 7.22 13.49
N ASP A 106 -1.93 6.60 13.02
CA ASP A 106 -1.84 5.14 12.92
C ASP A 106 -1.80 4.46 14.30
N ILE A 107 -1.45 5.20 15.36
CA ILE A 107 -1.61 4.74 16.75
C ILE A 107 -3.09 4.74 17.17
N ASP A 108 -3.90 5.67 16.67
CA ASP A 108 -5.35 5.67 16.89
C ASP A 108 -6.05 4.57 16.08
N ARG A 109 -5.60 4.29 14.84
CA ARG A 109 -5.99 3.08 14.10
C ARG A 109 -5.64 1.80 14.87
N TYR A 110 -4.43 1.71 15.42
CA TYR A 110 -4.03 0.61 16.29
C TYR A 110 -4.96 0.47 17.52
N ARG A 111 -5.34 1.57 18.18
CA ARG A 111 -6.28 1.54 19.32
C ARG A 111 -7.65 1.00 18.91
N ALA A 112 -8.21 1.48 17.80
CA ALA A 112 -9.49 1.00 17.27
C ALA A 112 -9.46 -0.50 16.91
N TRP A 113 -8.36 -0.97 16.28
CA TRP A 113 -8.15 -2.39 16.01
C TRP A 113 -7.98 -3.21 17.29
N LEU A 114 -7.24 -2.71 18.27
CA LEU A 114 -6.95 -3.39 19.54
C LEU A 114 -8.25 -3.69 20.31
N GLU A 115 -9.20 -2.75 20.34
CA GLU A 115 -10.50 -2.97 20.99
C GLU A 115 -11.27 -4.15 20.41
N GLU A 116 -11.19 -4.38 19.09
CA GLU A 116 -11.84 -5.52 18.44
C GLU A 116 -11.01 -6.81 18.58
N PHE A 117 -9.69 -6.71 18.42
CA PHE A 117 -8.78 -7.84 18.60
C PHE A 117 -8.80 -8.41 20.03
N ASP A 118 -8.89 -7.57 21.06
CA ASP A 118 -9.00 -8.00 22.46
C ASP A 118 -10.32 -8.74 22.75
N ARG A 119 -11.40 -8.44 22.02
CA ARG A 119 -12.63 -9.24 22.08
C ARG A 119 -12.39 -10.61 21.47
N TYR A 120 -11.75 -10.70 20.31
CA TYR A 120 -11.45 -11.99 19.67
C TYR A 120 -10.48 -12.85 20.52
N ASP A 121 -9.41 -12.27 21.08
CA ASP A 121 -8.45 -13.00 21.91
C ASP A 121 -9.02 -13.43 23.27
N ARG A 122 -10.14 -12.85 23.70
CA ARG A 122 -10.91 -13.31 24.86
C ARG A 122 -11.96 -14.36 24.50
N ASP A 123 -12.81 -14.06 23.53
CA ASP A 123 -14.07 -14.79 23.26
C ASP A 123 -13.93 -15.84 22.15
N GLY A 124 -12.93 -15.73 21.28
CA GLY A 124 -12.76 -16.53 20.07
C GLY A 124 -13.19 -15.77 18.80
N ALA A 125 -13.33 -16.51 17.69
CA ALA A 125 -13.88 -16.01 16.42
C ALA A 125 -13.12 -14.85 15.73
N LEU A 126 -11.81 -14.70 15.92
CA LEU A 126 -10.96 -13.91 15.01
C LEU A 126 -11.18 -14.38 13.55
N PRO A 127 -11.51 -13.48 12.62
CA PRO A 127 -11.65 -13.81 11.20
C PRO A 127 -10.34 -14.37 10.62
N GLN A 128 -10.45 -15.42 9.82
CA GLN A 128 -9.30 -16.14 9.25
C GLN A 128 -8.41 -15.24 8.38
N LEU A 129 -9.01 -14.33 7.61
CA LEU A 129 -8.32 -13.27 6.88
C LEU A 129 -8.64 -11.90 7.49
N SER A 130 -7.61 -11.09 7.74
CA SER A 130 -7.77 -9.68 8.08
C SER A 130 -6.89 -8.86 7.15
N ILE A 131 -7.48 -7.87 6.47
CA ILE A 131 -6.75 -6.86 5.70
C ILE A 131 -6.75 -5.58 6.54
N ILE A 132 -5.58 -5.01 6.77
CA ILE A 132 -5.36 -3.88 7.70
C ILE A 132 -4.54 -2.82 6.97
N ARG A 133 -5.05 -1.58 6.93
CA ARG A 133 -4.37 -0.43 6.32
C ARG A 133 -3.83 0.53 7.39
N LEU A 134 -2.60 0.98 7.21
CA LEU A 134 -1.94 2.01 8.03
C LEU A 134 -1.39 3.09 7.08
N PRO A 135 -2.18 4.09 6.67
CA PRO A 135 -1.87 4.96 5.53
C PRO A 135 -0.91 6.12 5.83
N ASN A 136 -0.36 6.27 7.04
CA ASN A 136 0.47 7.45 7.35
C ASN A 136 1.87 7.38 6.72
N ASP A 137 2.27 6.23 6.17
CA ASP A 137 3.41 6.08 5.25
C ASP A 137 3.36 7.00 4.01
N HIS A 138 2.17 7.42 3.58
CA HIS A 138 1.97 8.39 2.50
C HIS A 138 2.54 9.79 2.86
N THR A 139 2.56 10.13 4.15
CA THR A 139 2.96 11.44 4.71
C THR A 139 2.14 12.65 4.21
N GLU A 140 2.45 13.84 4.73
CA GLU A 140 1.97 15.14 4.21
C GLU A 140 3.10 15.98 3.58
N GLY A 141 4.20 15.35 3.11
CA GLY A 141 5.38 16.08 2.63
C GLY A 141 5.95 17.03 3.69
N THR A 142 6.18 18.30 3.33
CA THR A 142 6.65 19.33 4.28
C THR A 142 5.55 20.35 4.65
N CYS A 143 4.28 19.94 4.67
CA CYS A 143 3.17 20.78 5.12
C CYS A 143 3.43 21.40 6.50
N THR A 144 3.19 22.71 6.63
CA THR A 144 3.43 23.48 7.84
C THR A 144 2.61 22.96 9.02
N ASP A 145 3.21 22.86 10.21
CA ASP A 145 2.59 22.37 11.46
C ASP A 145 2.06 20.91 11.43
N ARG A 146 2.31 20.17 10.33
CA ARG A 146 2.08 18.72 10.20
C ARG A 146 3.29 17.92 10.67
N PRO A 147 3.11 16.65 11.07
CA PRO A 147 4.24 15.78 11.38
C PRO A 147 5.22 15.73 10.21
N THR A 148 6.51 15.70 10.51
CA THR A 148 7.54 15.51 9.48
C THR A 148 7.36 14.15 8.80
N PRO A 149 7.82 13.96 7.55
CA PRO A 149 7.77 12.65 6.88
C PRO A 149 8.38 11.51 7.71
N ARG A 150 9.43 11.82 8.48
CA ARG A 150 10.08 10.86 9.37
C ARG A 150 9.31 10.58 10.67
N ALA A 151 8.47 11.50 11.13
CA ALA A 151 7.55 11.28 12.25
C ALA A 151 6.38 10.39 11.82
N HIS A 152 5.75 10.70 10.67
CA HIS A 152 4.74 9.84 10.04
C HIS A 152 5.22 8.38 9.88
N MET A 153 6.39 8.16 9.23
CA MET A 153 6.97 6.82 9.08
C MET A 153 7.30 6.13 10.43
N ALA A 154 7.67 6.90 11.46
CA ALA A 154 7.99 6.34 12.77
C ALA A 154 6.74 6.00 13.59
N GLU A 155 5.64 6.70 13.38
CA GLU A 155 4.33 6.38 13.93
C GLU A 155 3.79 5.08 13.32
N ASN A 156 3.86 4.96 11.99
CA ASN A 156 3.47 3.78 11.23
C ASN A 156 4.27 2.51 11.62
N ASP A 157 5.61 2.58 11.66
CA ASP A 157 6.50 1.49 12.14
C ASP A 157 6.17 1.08 13.58
N LEU A 158 5.82 2.05 14.44
CA LEU A 158 5.42 1.78 15.83
C LEU A 158 4.03 1.11 15.91
N ALA A 159 3.03 1.59 15.16
CA ALA A 159 1.69 1.01 15.12
C ALA A 159 1.72 -0.45 14.65
N LEU A 160 2.44 -0.73 13.55
CA LEU A 160 2.68 -2.08 13.05
C LEU A 160 3.39 -2.95 14.11
N GLY A 161 4.42 -2.41 14.76
CA GLY A 161 5.13 -3.10 15.83
C GLY A 161 4.24 -3.49 17.01
N LEU A 162 3.37 -2.56 17.45
CA LEU A 162 2.39 -2.77 18.53
C LEU A 162 1.34 -3.83 18.15
N MET A 163 0.81 -3.79 16.92
CA MET A 163 -0.08 -4.84 16.40
C MET A 163 0.60 -6.21 16.43
N LEU A 164 1.80 -6.33 15.87
CA LEU A 164 2.52 -7.60 15.81
C LEU A 164 2.87 -8.15 17.20
N GLU A 165 3.29 -7.28 18.14
CA GLU A 165 3.51 -7.69 19.52
C GLU A 165 2.23 -8.22 20.16
N ARG A 166 1.10 -7.52 19.99
CA ARG A 166 -0.20 -7.92 20.54
C ARG A 166 -0.68 -9.26 19.97
N ILE A 167 -0.55 -9.46 18.66
CA ILE A 167 -0.85 -10.75 17.99
C ILE A 167 0.05 -11.85 18.55
N SER A 168 1.35 -11.58 18.74
CA SER A 168 2.31 -12.60 19.18
C SER A 168 2.15 -13.08 20.63
N HIS A 169 1.40 -12.32 21.44
CA HIS A 169 1.00 -12.70 22.80
C HIS A 169 -0.43 -13.28 22.89
N SER A 170 -1.16 -13.32 21.77
CA SER A 170 -2.54 -13.85 21.70
C SER A 170 -2.60 -15.38 21.61
N ARG A 171 -3.79 -15.95 21.84
CA ARG A 171 -4.06 -17.38 21.59
C ARG A 171 -3.85 -17.80 20.12
N TYR A 172 -3.89 -16.83 19.20
CA TYR A 172 -3.80 -17.05 17.76
C TYR A 172 -2.36 -17.13 17.25
N TRP A 173 -1.36 -16.66 18.02
CA TRP A 173 0.01 -16.55 17.53
C TRP A 173 0.53 -17.83 16.88
N LYS A 174 0.23 -18.99 17.48
CA LYS A 174 0.70 -20.30 17.02
C LYS A 174 0.31 -20.66 15.57
N ASP A 175 -0.77 -20.08 15.06
CA ASP A 175 -1.29 -20.31 13.69
C ASP A 175 -1.19 -19.05 12.81
N ALA A 176 -0.60 -17.96 13.31
CA ALA A 176 -0.62 -16.66 12.64
C ALA A 176 0.41 -16.55 11.51
N LEU A 177 -0.01 -15.93 10.41
CA LEU A 177 0.83 -15.40 9.35
C LEU A 177 0.48 -13.92 9.15
N ILE A 178 1.48 -13.05 9.26
CA ILE A 178 1.38 -11.62 8.99
C ILE A 178 2.26 -11.36 7.77
N LEU A 179 1.65 -10.81 6.72
CA LEU A 179 2.33 -10.32 5.52
C LEU A 179 2.09 -8.81 5.46
N VAL A 180 3.16 -8.03 5.25
CA VAL A 180 3.12 -6.57 5.17
C VAL A 180 3.74 -6.18 3.84
N ILE A 181 3.01 -5.37 3.06
CA ILE A 181 3.45 -4.75 1.82
C ILE A 181 2.91 -3.33 1.76
N GLU A 182 3.61 -2.47 1.03
CA GLU A 182 3.04 -1.21 0.52
C GLU A 182 2.04 -1.50 -0.61
N ASP A 183 1.09 -0.60 -0.86
CA ASP A 183 0.12 -0.70 -1.96
C ASP A 183 0.77 -0.40 -3.32
N ASP A 184 1.54 0.68 -3.41
CA ASP A 184 2.54 0.90 -4.46
C ASP A 184 3.86 1.49 -3.90
N ALA A 185 4.70 2.07 -4.75
CA ALA A 185 6.00 2.63 -4.36
C ALA A 185 5.99 4.17 -4.22
N ALA A 186 4.82 4.79 -4.03
CA ALA A 186 4.52 6.22 -4.20
C ALA A 186 4.99 6.78 -5.55
N ASN A 187 4.94 5.93 -6.59
CA ASN A 187 5.91 5.84 -7.69
C ASN A 187 7.35 5.67 -7.12
N GLY A 188 8.16 4.60 -7.32
CA GLY A 188 9.50 4.34 -6.66
C GLY A 188 10.89 4.52 -7.41
N GLN A 189 11.99 4.88 -6.73
CA GLN A 189 13.34 5.29 -7.19
C GLN A 189 14.31 4.35 -6.49
N ASP A 190 14.21 3.10 -6.88
CA ASP A 190 15.18 2.15 -6.42
C ASP A 190 16.41 2.19 -7.34
N HIS A 191 17.55 1.76 -6.81
CA HIS A 191 18.74 1.49 -7.60
C HIS A 191 18.63 0.19 -8.41
N VAL A 192 17.56 -0.60 -8.18
CA VAL A 192 17.24 -1.85 -8.89
C VAL A 192 16.06 -1.67 -9.84
N ASP A 193 14.85 -1.38 -9.31
CA ASP A 193 13.65 -1.12 -10.12
C ASP A 193 12.64 -0.24 -9.38
N GLY A 194 12.00 0.68 -10.10
CA GLY A 194 11.11 1.68 -9.51
C GLY A 194 9.78 1.17 -8.94
N HIS A 195 9.42 -0.09 -9.16
CA HIS A 195 8.24 -0.71 -8.55
C HIS A 195 8.59 -1.52 -7.29
N ARG A 196 9.86 -1.50 -6.84
CA ARG A 196 10.27 -2.25 -5.64
C ARG A 196 9.83 -1.52 -4.37
N THR A 197 8.91 -2.16 -3.65
CA THR A 197 8.39 -1.76 -2.35
C THR A 197 9.05 -2.56 -1.21
N VAL A 198 8.64 -2.29 0.03
CA VAL A 198 8.96 -3.13 1.19
C VAL A 198 8.02 -4.33 1.23
N ALA A 199 8.55 -5.50 1.57
CA ALA A 199 7.77 -6.69 1.89
C ALA A 199 8.34 -7.35 3.16
N LEU A 200 7.50 -7.51 4.18
CA LEU A 200 7.85 -8.15 5.45
C LEU A 200 6.92 -9.33 5.73
N ALA A 201 7.43 -10.33 6.44
CA ALA A 201 6.64 -11.46 6.91
C ALA A 201 6.97 -11.81 8.36
N ALA A 202 5.95 -12.14 9.15
CA ALA A 202 6.08 -12.58 10.53
C ALA A 202 5.08 -13.69 10.85
N GLY A 203 5.44 -14.56 11.80
CA GLY A 203 4.64 -15.72 12.21
C GLY A 203 5.55 -16.84 12.74
N PRO A 204 5.03 -17.83 13.47
CA PRO A 204 5.86 -18.94 13.97
C PRO A 204 6.49 -19.78 12.86
N TYR A 205 5.79 -19.91 11.73
CA TYR A 205 6.24 -20.68 10.56
C TYR A 205 7.12 -19.87 9.60
N VAL A 206 7.36 -18.58 9.86
CA VAL A 206 8.24 -17.73 9.03
C VAL A 206 9.71 -17.85 9.49
N LYS A 207 10.64 -17.88 8.54
CA LYS A 207 12.09 -17.89 8.80
C LYS A 207 12.54 -16.56 9.43
N ARG A 208 12.80 -16.56 10.74
CA ARG A 208 13.25 -15.37 11.48
C ARG A 208 14.65 -14.89 11.06
N GLY A 209 14.79 -13.58 10.89
CA GLY A 209 16.10 -12.93 10.66
C GLY A 209 16.74 -13.30 9.32
N GLN A 210 15.94 -13.75 8.35
CA GLN A 210 16.37 -14.04 6.99
C GLN A 210 15.92 -12.92 6.05
N VAL A 211 16.67 -12.73 4.97
CA VAL A 211 16.24 -12.00 3.79
C VAL A 211 16.04 -13.05 2.70
N ASP A 212 14.83 -13.15 2.17
CA ASP A 212 14.59 -13.90 0.95
C ASP A 212 14.79 -12.95 -0.24
N SER A 213 15.50 -13.42 -1.27
CA SER A 213 15.85 -12.63 -2.47
C SER A 213 15.10 -13.11 -3.71
N GLY A 214 14.03 -13.91 -3.55
CA GLY A 214 13.11 -14.27 -4.61
C GLY A 214 12.46 -13.04 -5.25
N LEU A 215 12.18 -13.11 -6.55
CA LEU A 215 11.45 -12.08 -7.25
C LEU A 215 9.95 -12.22 -6.94
N TYR A 216 9.42 -11.29 -6.15
CA TYR A 216 8.00 -11.28 -5.76
C TYR A 216 7.29 -10.02 -6.25
N THR A 217 5.97 -10.12 -6.36
CA THR A 217 5.04 -9.04 -6.68
C THR A 217 3.86 -9.10 -5.70
N SER A 218 2.96 -8.10 -5.71
CA SER A 218 1.69 -8.17 -4.96
C SER A 218 0.86 -9.41 -5.32
N CYS A 219 0.90 -9.87 -6.57
CA CYS A 219 0.28 -11.14 -7.00
C CYS A 219 0.89 -12.38 -6.33
N SER A 220 2.16 -12.31 -5.89
CA SER A 220 2.80 -13.40 -5.12
C SER A 220 2.23 -13.47 -3.69
N VAL A 221 1.93 -12.30 -3.09
CA VAL A 221 1.25 -12.22 -1.78
C VAL A 221 -0.19 -12.74 -1.89
N LEU A 222 -0.93 -12.35 -2.93
CA LEU A 222 -2.26 -12.90 -3.22
C LEU A 222 -2.20 -14.43 -3.36
N ARG A 223 -1.30 -14.95 -4.20
CA ARG A 223 -1.09 -16.39 -4.34
C ARG A 223 -0.73 -17.07 -3.00
N CYS A 224 0.05 -16.43 -2.13
CA CYS A 224 0.34 -16.99 -0.81
C CYS A 224 -0.92 -17.12 0.06
N ILE A 225 -1.87 -16.19 -0.05
CA ILE A 225 -3.17 -16.27 0.64
C ILE A 225 -4.02 -17.40 0.04
N GLU A 226 -4.02 -17.55 -1.28
CA GLU A 226 -4.69 -18.64 -1.99
C GLU A 226 -4.14 -20.02 -1.56
N ASP A 227 -2.81 -20.19 -1.58
CA ASP A 227 -2.10 -21.42 -1.21
C ASP A 227 -2.36 -21.80 0.28
N ILE A 228 -2.48 -20.82 1.19
CA ILE A 228 -2.77 -21.04 2.62
C ILE A 228 -4.22 -21.49 2.86
N PHE A 229 -5.19 -20.93 2.13
CA PHE A 229 -6.61 -21.27 2.29
C PHE A 229 -7.11 -22.37 1.34
N GLY A 230 -6.28 -22.83 0.40
CA GLY A 230 -6.68 -23.79 -0.64
C GLY A 230 -7.67 -23.20 -1.65
N LEU A 231 -7.54 -21.91 -1.95
CA LEU A 231 -8.39 -21.21 -2.92
C LEU A 231 -7.85 -21.38 -4.35
N PRO A 232 -8.71 -21.36 -5.37
CA PRO A 232 -8.27 -21.24 -6.75
C PRO A 232 -7.78 -19.81 -7.04
N SER A 233 -6.83 -19.66 -7.96
CA SER A 233 -6.38 -18.33 -8.37
C SER A 233 -7.47 -17.50 -9.03
N MET A 234 -7.49 -16.21 -8.71
CA MET A 234 -8.53 -15.28 -9.19
C MET A 234 -8.35 -14.91 -10.67
N THR A 235 -7.12 -14.90 -11.17
CA THR A 235 -6.77 -14.41 -12.51
C THR A 235 -5.70 -15.29 -13.20
N GLN A 236 -4.99 -14.73 -14.18
CA GLN A 236 -3.79 -15.32 -14.76
C GLN A 236 -2.49 -14.76 -14.14
N PHE A 237 -2.58 -13.74 -13.28
CA PHE A 237 -1.42 -13.01 -12.76
C PHE A 237 -0.89 -13.67 -11.49
N ASP A 238 -1.78 -13.88 -10.52
CA ASP A 238 -1.65 -14.76 -9.34
C ASP A 238 -1.28 -16.20 -9.73
N ALA A 239 -2.00 -16.81 -10.70
CA ALA A 239 -1.75 -18.17 -11.19
C ALA A 239 -0.35 -18.36 -11.82
N ARG A 240 0.33 -17.25 -12.18
CA ARG A 240 1.70 -17.24 -12.72
C ARG A 240 2.71 -16.54 -11.80
N ALA A 241 2.29 -16.06 -10.63
CA ALA A 241 3.17 -15.44 -9.66
C ALA A 241 4.08 -16.47 -8.99
N ASN A 242 5.26 -16.04 -8.56
CA ASN A 242 6.16 -16.89 -7.77
C ASN A 242 5.55 -17.14 -6.39
N GLY A 243 5.68 -18.36 -5.88
CA GLY A 243 5.16 -18.72 -4.56
C GLY A 243 6.09 -18.29 -3.42
N LEU A 244 5.51 -18.00 -2.26
CA LEU A 244 6.25 -17.58 -1.06
C LEU A 244 6.80 -18.77 -0.24
N GLU A 245 6.80 -20.00 -0.75
CA GLU A 245 7.28 -21.18 0.00
C GLU A 245 8.69 -21.01 0.58
N GLY A 246 9.52 -20.18 -0.07
CA GLY A 246 10.85 -19.76 0.37
C GLY A 246 10.89 -19.13 1.78
N ILE A 247 9.84 -18.42 2.22
CA ILE A 247 9.86 -17.76 3.54
C ILE A 247 9.57 -18.70 4.72
N PHE A 248 9.08 -19.92 4.47
CA PHE A 248 8.53 -20.80 5.51
C PHE A 248 9.51 -21.83 6.07
N ARG A 249 9.25 -22.29 7.30
CA ARG A 249 9.97 -23.36 8.02
C ARG A 249 8.98 -24.34 8.63
N SER A 250 9.25 -25.65 8.52
CA SER A 250 8.32 -26.71 8.93
C SER A 250 8.07 -26.80 10.44
N LYS A 251 9.06 -26.43 11.27
CA LYS A 251 8.93 -26.41 12.74
C LYS A 251 8.68 -24.97 13.23
N PRO A 252 7.58 -24.67 13.94
CA PRO A 252 7.27 -23.31 14.36
C PRO A 252 8.26 -22.73 15.39
N ASP A 253 8.30 -21.40 15.49
CA ASP A 253 9.03 -20.62 16.49
C ASP A 253 8.03 -19.77 17.30
N LEU A 254 7.55 -20.32 18.41
CA LEU A 254 6.48 -19.71 19.21
C LEU A 254 6.94 -18.57 20.13
N ARG A 255 8.22 -18.14 20.08
CA ARG A 255 8.68 -16.97 20.85
C ARG A 255 7.83 -15.74 20.47
N PRO A 256 7.39 -14.89 21.40
CA PRO A 256 6.69 -13.68 21.03
C PRO A 256 7.61 -12.73 20.23
N TYR A 257 7.00 -11.69 19.67
CA TYR A 257 7.67 -10.52 19.14
C TYR A 257 7.61 -9.40 20.19
N THR A 258 8.60 -8.52 20.21
CA THR A 258 8.59 -7.30 21.01
C THR A 258 8.91 -6.15 20.09
N HIS A 259 8.05 -5.13 20.08
CA HIS A 259 8.22 -3.94 19.25
C HIS A 259 9.45 -3.14 19.68
N ARG A 260 9.89 -2.26 18.79
CA ARG A 260 10.92 -1.27 19.12
C ARG A 260 10.23 0.06 19.36
N PRO A 261 10.63 0.83 20.39
CA PRO A 261 10.12 2.18 20.55
C PRO A 261 10.54 3.03 19.33
N ALA A 262 9.72 4.03 19.00
CA ALA A 262 10.05 5.03 18.01
C ALA A 262 11.41 5.69 18.35
N ARG A 263 12.20 5.94 17.31
CA ARG A 263 13.54 6.58 17.40
C ARG A 263 13.54 8.02 16.87
N ILE A 264 12.38 8.47 16.40
CA ILE A 264 12.05 9.82 15.99
C ILE A 264 10.98 10.30 16.97
N ASP A 265 10.95 11.60 17.26
CA ASP A 265 9.86 12.19 18.03
C ASP A 265 8.58 12.21 17.17
N LEU A 266 7.50 11.60 17.66
CA LEU A 266 6.25 11.50 16.90
C LEU A 266 5.53 12.85 16.81
N GLU A 267 5.80 13.76 17.74
CA GLU A 267 5.31 15.14 17.74
C GLU A 267 6.19 16.09 16.90
N GLU A 268 7.23 15.57 16.21
CA GLU A 268 8.11 16.40 15.38
C GLU A 268 7.38 16.92 14.14
N LYS A 269 7.16 18.24 14.11
CA LYS A 269 6.46 18.94 13.03
C LYS A 269 7.38 19.64 12.05
N ASN A 270 6.93 19.77 10.80
CA ASN A 270 7.58 20.60 9.79
C ASN A 270 7.53 22.08 10.21
N LEU A 271 8.67 22.76 10.10
CA LEU A 271 8.80 24.19 10.39
C LEU A 271 8.58 25.03 9.14
N ALA A 272 8.06 26.25 9.32
CA ALA A 272 7.98 27.24 8.24
C ALA A 272 9.37 27.48 7.61
N GLY A 273 9.41 27.55 6.28
CA GLY A 273 10.65 27.64 5.51
C GLY A 273 11.35 26.31 5.21
N ALA A 274 10.76 25.16 5.55
CA ALA A 274 11.21 23.87 5.06
C ALA A 274 11.21 23.81 3.51
N PHE A 275 12.13 23.04 2.93
CA PHE A 275 12.19 22.90 1.47
C PHE A 275 10.88 22.29 0.96
N GLY A 276 10.23 22.95 -0.01
CA GLY A 276 8.97 22.48 -0.59
C GLY A 276 7.71 22.81 0.22
N GLN A 277 7.83 23.50 1.37
CA GLN A 277 6.71 23.82 2.26
C GLN A 277 5.52 24.46 1.52
N ALA A 278 5.76 25.50 0.73
CA ALA A 278 4.70 26.20 0.00
C ALA A 278 4.03 25.33 -1.09
N GLU A 279 4.75 24.37 -1.67
CA GLU A 279 4.15 23.40 -2.59
C GLU A 279 3.36 22.31 -1.85
N SER A 280 3.90 21.76 -0.75
CA SER A 280 3.17 20.79 0.09
C SER A 280 1.89 21.38 0.66
N ASP A 281 1.92 22.60 1.21
CA ASP A 281 0.75 23.33 1.73
C ASP A 281 -0.34 23.55 0.64
N ALA A 282 0.00 23.42 -0.64
CA ALA A 282 -0.91 23.54 -1.78
C ALA A 282 -1.33 22.20 -2.41
N MET A 283 -0.78 21.06 -1.95
CA MET A 283 -1.19 19.72 -2.38
C MET A 283 -2.46 19.28 -1.66
N ASN A 284 -3.25 18.43 -2.32
CA ASN A 284 -4.45 17.84 -1.72
C ASN A 284 -4.15 16.44 -1.19
N PHE A 285 -3.89 16.33 0.11
CA PHE A 285 -3.71 15.04 0.81
C PHE A 285 -5.02 14.41 1.30
N ALA A 286 -6.19 15.01 1.05
CA ALA A 286 -7.48 14.48 1.50
C ALA A 286 -8.07 13.37 0.61
N ILE A 287 -7.40 13.04 -0.51
CA ILE A 287 -7.75 11.95 -1.42
C ILE A 287 -6.44 11.27 -1.81
N ALA A 288 -6.37 9.94 -1.76
CA ALA A 288 -5.20 9.21 -2.23
C ALA A 288 -4.94 9.50 -3.72
N ASP A 289 -3.67 9.45 -4.11
CA ASP A 289 -3.17 9.51 -5.49
C ASP A 289 -3.43 10.79 -6.31
N VAL A 290 -4.05 11.82 -5.75
CA VAL A 290 -4.25 13.10 -6.45
C VAL A 290 -3.05 14.07 -6.34
N VAL A 291 -2.05 13.74 -5.51
CA VAL A 291 -0.87 14.57 -5.30
C VAL A 291 0.12 14.45 -6.48
N PRO A 292 0.86 15.52 -6.82
CA PRO A 292 1.89 15.47 -7.85
C PRO A 292 3.14 14.74 -7.34
N TYR A 293 3.11 13.41 -7.33
CA TYR A 293 4.17 12.55 -6.78
C TYR A 293 5.58 12.93 -7.27
N ASP A 294 5.79 13.20 -8.57
CA ASP A 294 7.07 13.68 -9.11
C ASP A 294 7.66 14.89 -8.34
N ARG A 295 6.82 15.80 -7.84
CA ARG A 295 7.27 16.93 -7.00
C ARG A 295 7.36 16.56 -5.53
N LEU A 296 6.35 15.89 -4.98
CA LEU A 296 6.33 15.44 -3.58
C LEU A 296 7.58 14.63 -3.24
N ASN A 297 7.98 13.75 -4.15
CA ASN A 297 9.13 12.88 -4.00
C ASN A 297 10.48 13.62 -3.94
N VAL A 298 10.62 14.75 -4.64
CA VAL A 298 11.79 15.64 -4.49
C VAL A 298 11.78 16.32 -3.13
N ILE A 299 10.60 16.69 -2.61
CA ILE A 299 10.43 17.28 -1.28
C ILE A 299 10.79 16.27 -0.18
N LEU A 300 10.27 15.04 -0.27
CA LEU A 300 10.58 13.93 0.63
C LEU A 300 12.07 13.57 0.61
N TRP A 301 12.69 13.53 -0.57
CA TRP A 301 14.13 13.31 -0.69
C TRP A 301 14.93 14.38 0.06
N HIS A 302 14.64 15.66 -0.15
CA HIS A 302 15.37 16.74 0.54
C HIS A 302 15.08 16.80 2.04
N SER A 303 13.88 16.42 2.48
CA SER A 303 13.55 16.24 3.90
C SER A 303 14.42 15.13 4.54
N ALA A 304 14.55 13.98 3.87
CA ALA A 304 15.30 12.83 4.38
C ALA A 304 16.83 12.91 4.20
N ARG A 305 17.31 13.70 3.22
CA ARG A 305 18.72 13.70 2.77
C ARG A 305 19.42 15.06 2.86
N GLY A 306 18.67 16.12 3.14
CA GLY A 306 19.14 17.51 3.13
C GLY A 306 18.98 18.19 1.77
N THR A 307 18.93 19.52 1.77
CA THR A 307 18.77 20.36 0.56
C THR A 307 19.92 20.22 -0.43
N GLU A 308 21.13 19.98 0.06
CA GLU A 308 22.35 19.84 -0.75
C GLU A 308 22.44 18.48 -1.48
N ALA A 309 21.60 17.50 -1.13
CA ALA A 309 21.62 16.18 -1.73
C ALA A 309 20.78 16.14 -3.00
N SER A 310 21.41 16.08 -4.18
CA SER A 310 20.68 15.86 -5.44
C SER A 310 19.80 14.61 -5.38
N PRO A 311 18.52 14.68 -5.76
CA PRO A 311 17.69 13.50 -5.98
C PRO A 311 18.34 12.57 -7.02
N PRO A 312 18.24 11.24 -6.86
CA PRO A 312 18.64 10.30 -7.91
C PRO A 312 17.84 10.56 -9.20
N PRO A 313 18.40 10.18 -10.37
CA PRO A 313 17.65 10.24 -11.62
C PRO A 313 16.50 9.24 -11.59
N VAL A 314 15.38 9.63 -12.22
CA VAL A 314 14.21 8.76 -12.46
C VAL A 314 14.62 7.65 -13.43
N VAL A 315 14.81 6.42 -12.92
CA VAL A 315 15.15 5.24 -13.74
C VAL A 315 13.88 4.50 -14.12
N ARG A 316 13.55 4.50 -15.41
CA ARG A 316 12.38 3.80 -15.96
C ARG A 316 12.82 2.51 -16.66
N SER A 317 12.54 1.37 -16.05
CA SER A 317 12.81 0.04 -16.62
C SER A 317 11.94 -0.22 -17.85
N GLY A 318 12.43 0.17 -19.03
CA GLY A 318 11.81 -0.21 -20.29
C GLY A 318 12.11 -1.67 -20.62
N PHE A 319 11.11 -2.55 -20.47
CA PHE A 319 11.14 -3.88 -21.08
C PHE A 319 10.97 -3.78 -22.61
N ALA A 320 11.95 -3.17 -23.27
CA ALA A 320 12.14 -3.30 -24.69
C ALA A 320 12.52 -4.76 -24.97
N LEU A 321 11.52 -5.56 -25.36
CA LEU A 321 11.77 -6.77 -26.13
C LEU A 321 12.67 -6.35 -27.30
N ARG A 322 13.93 -6.79 -27.26
CA ARG A 322 14.77 -6.79 -28.45
C ARG A 322 14.15 -7.78 -29.42
N LEU A 323 13.20 -7.30 -30.21
CA LEU A 323 12.97 -7.83 -31.55
C LEU A 323 14.35 -7.77 -32.20
N GLY A 324 14.98 -8.94 -32.35
CA GLY A 324 16.27 -9.03 -33.01
C GLY A 324 16.16 -8.40 -34.39
N SER A 325 17.20 -7.69 -34.81
CA SER A 325 17.31 -7.29 -36.21
C SER A 325 17.02 -8.51 -37.09
N PRO A 326 16.26 -8.38 -38.18
CA PRO A 326 16.12 -9.45 -39.15
C PRO A 326 17.52 -9.96 -39.53
N ALA A 327 17.66 -11.28 -39.64
CA ALA A 327 18.86 -11.82 -40.27
C ALA A 327 18.98 -11.19 -41.68
N PRO A 328 20.20 -10.90 -42.17
CA PRO A 328 20.36 -10.54 -43.57
C PRO A 328 19.83 -11.69 -44.42
N ASP A 329 19.08 -11.36 -45.47
CA ASP A 329 18.69 -12.34 -46.48
C ASP A 329 19.96 -12.82 -47.19
N ASP A 330 20.27 -14.11 -47.07
CA ASP A 330 21.25 -14.79 -47.93
C ASP A 330 20.62 -14.97 -49.32
N ASP A 331 20.67 -13.92 -50.14
CA ASP A 331 20.39 -14.00 -51.57
C ASP A 331 21.54 -14.75 -52.27
N ASP A 332 21.35 -16.06 -52.47
CA ASP A 332 22.14 -16.90 -53.38
C ASP A 332 21.90 -16.44 -54.84
N HIS A 333 22.78 -15.60 -55.41
CA HIS A 333 23.05 -15.51 -56.87
C HIS A 333 24.39 -14.81 -57.22
#